data_AF-A0A8T5IZN0-F1
#
_entry.id   AF-A0A8T5IZN0-F1
#
_cell.length_a   1.000
_cell.length_b   1.000
_cell.length_c   1.000
_cell.angle_alpha   90.00
_cell.angle_beta   90.00
_cell.angle_gamma   90.00
#
_symmetry.space_group_name_H-M   'P 1'
#
loop_
_entity.id
_entity.type
_entity.pdbx_description
1 polymer ?
#
loop_
_entity_poly.entity_id
_entity_poly.type
_entity_poly.pdbx_seq_one_letter_code
_entity_poly.pdbx_strand_id
1 'polypeptide(L)'
;MFKKSDKRIALEEIIQSAHKKSQIEALRWCVKHPINGFFALISMVKKGEVDEYVAIQWRDLPSWKKYLSAYSQLEKLETQEGFPAMKYLSEQLEKIKLNLPEKCQKKAYYPFAGTDFYWTKIFDEIIFEDISYNQDFVKNMWWGSCSYQEEKINKIFSTLHKAEILSDNYKQKIQIINGDANITRQDNDFNKDDYTLIIKGGHSVTDFLETRYFNEELNFCSIIIINPSEDNNELNEEMKKRNYTCIFSEQDKLFYAPFSMGMTRRYIFTKK
;
A
#
# COMPACT_ATOMS: atom_id res chain seq x y z
N MET A 1 -0.19 19.08 13.42
CA MET A 1 0.06 17.65 13.68
C MET A 1 -1.28 16.98 13.92
N PHE A 2 -1.64 15.98 13.13
CA PHE A 2 -2.91 15.26 13.28
C PHE A 2 -2.75 14.17 14.35
N LYS A 3 -3.56 14.20 15.42
CA LYS A 3 -3.54 13.21 16.51
C LYS A 3 -4.73 12.26 16.34
N LYS A 4 -4.50 10.96 16.42
CA LYS A 4 -5.58 9.95 16.42
C LYS A 4 -6.55 10.20 17.57
N SER A 5 -7.85 10.04 17.32
CA SER A 5 -8.82 9.99 18.42
C SER A 5 -8.64 8.70 19.24
N ASP A 6 -9.07 8.71 20.50
CA ASP A 6 -9.09 7.49 21.33
C ASP A 6 -9.98 6.41 20.70
N LYS A 7 -11.06 6.82 20.03
CA LYS A 7 -11.94 5.92 19.28
C LYS A 7 -11.20 5.22 18.13
N ARG A 8 -10.37 5.95 17.40
CA ARG A 8 -9.53 5.39 16.34
C ARG A 8 -8.51 4.39 16.91
N ILE A 9 -7.80 4.78 17.97
CA ILE A 9 -6.80 3.94 18.64
C ILE A 9 -7.45 2.61 19.09
N ALA A 10 -8.60 2.68 19.76
CA ALA A 10 -9.34 1.51 20.21
C ALA A 10 -9.79 0.60 19.04
N LEU A 11 -10.23 1.18 17.91
CA LEU A 11 -10.60 0.40 16.72
C LEU A 11 -9.40 -0.30 16.08
N GLU A 12 -8.26 0.37 15.97
CA GLU A 12 -7.03 -0.24 15.45
C GLU A 12 -6.52 -1.39 16.34
N GLU A 13 -6.61 -1.24 17.67
CA GLU A 13 -6.30 -2.33 18.61
C GLU A 13 -7.24 -3.52 18.44
N ILE A 14 -8.55 -3.27 18.26
CA ILE A 14 -9.53 -4.32 17.95
C ILE A 14 -9.15 -5.04 16.66
N ILE A 15 -8.82 -4.29 15.60
CA ILE A 15 -8.41 -4.83 14.30
C ILE A 15 -7.19 -5.73 14.45
N GLN A 16 -6.12 -5.25 15.09
CA GLN A 16 -4.89 -6.01 15.28
C GLN A 16 -5.13 -7.28 16.12
N SER A 17 -5.92 -7.17 17.20
CA SER A 17 -6.27 -8.31 18.06
C SER A 17 -7.12 -9.34 17.30
N ALA A 18 -8.12 -8.89 16.55
CA ALA A 18 -9.01 -9.75 15.78
C ALA A 18 -8.26 -10.47 14.66
N HIS A 19 -7.33 -9.80 13.99
CA HIS A 19 -6.47 -10.41 12.96
C HIS A 19 -5.59 -11.53 13.52
N LYS A 20 -4.91 -11.29 14.64
CA LYS A 20 -4.10 -12.34 15.30
C LYS A 20 -4.96 -13.54 15.73
N LYS A 21 -6.15 -13.27 16.27
CA LYS A 21 -7.08 -14.33 16.70
C LYS A 21 -7.64 -15.11 15.53
N SER A 22 -7.95 -14.47 14.42
CA SER A 22 -8.49 -15.16 13.25
C SER A 22 -7.47 -16.07 12.59
N GLN A 23 -6.18 -15.71 12.57
CA GLN A 23 -5.11 -16.61 12.14
C GLN A 23 -5.09 -17.91 12.99
N ILE A 24 -5.26 -17.77 14.31
CA ILE A 24 -5.34 -18.92 15.23
C ILE A 24 -6.62 -19.72 14.99
N GLU A 25 -7.76 -19.06 14.78
CA GLU A 25 -9.04 -19.73 14.49
C GLU A 25 -9.00 -20.47 13.15
N ALA A 26 -8.41 -19.88 12.11
CA ALA A 26 -8.20 -20.50 10.81
C ALA A 26 -7.31 -21.75 10.93
N LEU A 27 -6.21 -21.66 11.68
CA LEU A 27 -5.35 -22.82 11.95
C LEU A 27 -6.10 -23.92 12.70
N ARG A 28 -6.88 -23.57 13.72
CA ARG A 28 -7.74 -24.53 14.45
C ARG A 28 -8.80 -25.14 13.54
N TRP A 29 -9.35 -24.36 12.62
CA TRP A 29 -10.29 -24.84 11.61
C TRP A 29 -9.59 -25.87 10.70
N CYS A 30 -8.37 -25.60 10.23
CA CYS A 30 -7.61 -26.55 9.42
C CYS A 30 -7.39 -27.90 10.13
N VAL A 31 -7.13 -27.87 11.44
CA VAL A 31 -6.91 -29.10 12.21
C VAL A 31 -8.22 -29.87 12.47
N LYS A 32 -9.34 -29.16 12.62
CA LYS A 32 -10.62 -29.75 13.03
C LYS A 32 -11.57 -30.07 11.88
N HIS A 33 -11.40 -29.44 10.72
CA HIS A 33 -12.34 -29.57 9.62
C HIS A 33 -12.17 -30.94 8.93
N PRO A 34 -13.23 -31.76 8.85
CA PRO A 34 -13.12 -33.20 8.59
C PRO A 34 -12.61 -33.56 7.19
N ILE A 35 -12.77 -32.66 6.22
CA ILE A 35 -12.44 -32.90 4.80
C ILE A 35 -11.39 -31.89 4.33
N ASN A 36 -11.78 -30.62 4.31
CA ASN A 36 -10.98 -29.55 3.70
C ASN A 36 -9.81 -29.06 4.57
N GLY A 37 -9.75 -29.45 5.85
CA GLY A 37 -8.81 -28.85 6.79
C GLY A 37 -7.35 -29.21 6.50
N PHE A 38 -7.10 -30.48 6.20
CA PHE A 38 -5.76 -30.98 5.84
C PHE A 38 -5.27 -30.38 4.51
N PHE A 39 -6.14 -30.32 3.49
CA PHE A 39 -5.81 -29.72 2.20
C PHE A 39 -5.52 -28.22 2.32
N ALA A 40 -6.31 -27.49 3.11
CA ALA A 40 -6.06 -26.10 3.42
C ALA A 40 -4.70 -25.89 4.09
N LEU A 41 -4.35 -26.73 5.08
CA LEU A 41 -3.06 -26.66 5.76
C LEU A 41 -1.89 -26.90 4.80
N ILE A 42 -1.99 -27.91 3.93
CA ILE A 42 -0.96 -28.17 2.92
C ILE A 42 -0.80 -26.98 1.98
N SER A 43 -1.91 -26.42 1.48
CA SER A 43 -1.87 -25.27 0.58
C SER A 43 -1.24 -24.05 1.26
N MET A 44 -1.57 -23.78 2.52
CA MET A 44 -0.91 -22.69 3.29
C MET A 44 0.59 -22.89 3.36
N VAL A 45 1.07 -24.09 3.71
CA VAL A 45 2.50 -24.36 3.90
C VAL A 45 3.26 -24.34 2.57
N LYS A 46 2.67 -24.90 1.50
CA LYS A 46 3.36 -25.04 0.22
C LYS A 46 3.24 -23.82 -0.69
N LYS A 47 2.12 -23.11 -0.63
CA LYS A 47 1.79 -22.02 -1.55
C LYS A 47 1.64 -20.67 -0.86
N GLY A 48 1.60 -20.63 0.48
CA GLY A 48 1.30 -19.40 1.23
C GLY A 48 -0.15 -18.94 1.09
N GLU A 49 -1.04 -19.79 0.58
CA GLU A 49 -2.43 -19.44 0.29
C GLU A 49 -3.38 -20.64 0.43
N VAL A 50 -4.69 -20.37 0.54
CA VAL A 50 -5.75 -21.39 0.54
C VAL A 50 -6.70 -21.21 -0.64
N ASP A 51 -7.42 -22.27 -0.97
CA ASP A 51 -8.49 -22.21 -1.97
C ASP A 51 -9.59 -21.22 -1.54
N GLU A 52 -10.21 -20.59 -2.53
CA GLU A 52 -11.22 -19.55 -2.32
C GLU A 52 -12.38 -20.01 -1.42
N TYR A 53 -12.88 -21.24 -1.63
CA TYR A 53 -13.98 -21.79 -0.83
C TYR A 53 -13.61 -21.98 0.66
N VAL A 54 -12.33 -22.21 0.97
CA VAL A 54 -11.84 -22.28 2.36
C VAL A 54 -11.78 -20.88 2.95
N ALA A 55 -11.25 -19.93 2.20
CA ALA A 55 -11.16 -18.56 2.65
C ALA A 55 -12.54 -17.92 2.88
N ILE A 56 -13.56 -18.27 2.08
CA ILE A 56 -14.95 -17.87 2.31
C ILE A 56 -15.43 -18.38 3.67
N GLN A 57 -15.18 -19.64 4.00
CA GLN A 57 -15.57 -20.21 5.30
C GLN A 57 -14.84 -19.55 6.48
N TRP A 58 -13.59 -19.14 6.29
CA TRP A 58 -12.86 -18.41 7.32
C TRP A 58 -13.45 -17.02 7.58
N ARG A 59 -14.16 -16.42 6.61
CA ARG A 59 -14.85 -15.14 6.82
C ARG A 59 -15.99 -15.24 7.83
N ASP A 60 -16.53 -16.44 8.01
CA ASP A 60 -17.58 -16.69 8.99
C ASP A 60 -17.07 -16.91 10.41
N LEU A 61 -15.75 -17.05 10.60
CA LEU A 61 -15.15 -17.20 11.91
C LEU A 61 -15.39 -15.95 12.77
N PRO A 62 -15.66 -16.12 14.08
CA PRO A 62 -16.03 -15.01 14.96
C PRO A 62 -15.02 -13.85 14.95
N SER A 63 -13.71 -14.17 14.99
CA SER A 63 -12.69 -13.14 14.98
C SER A 63 -12.59 -12.43 13.63
N TRP A 64 -12.88 -13.09 12.51
CA TRP A 64 -12.94 -12.45 11.21
C TRP A 64 -14.15 -11.52 11.07
N LYS A 65 -15.31 -11.91 11.59
CA LYS A 65 -16.49 -11.04 11.68
C LYS A 65 -16.21 -9.79 12.52
N LYS A 66 -15.51 -9.95 13.66
CA LYS A 66 -15.07 -8.82 14.49
C LYS A 66 -14.12 -7.90 13.74
N TYR A 67 -13.16 -8.48 13.03
CA TYR A 67 -12.21 -7.75 12.18
C TYR A 67 -12.93 -6.91 11.13
N LEU A 68 -13.80 -7.52 10.32
CA LEU A 68 -14.57 -6.82 9.27
C LEU A 68 -15.48 -5.72 9.85
N SER A 69 -16.15 -5.98 10.97
CA SER A 69 -16.99 -4.99 11.66
C SER A 69 -16.18 -3.78 12.13
N ALA A 70 -14.98 -4.01 12.68
CA ALA A 70 -14.10 -2.92 13.12
C ALA A 70 -13.60 -2.09 11.93
N TYR A 71 -13.26 -2.72 10.80
CA TYR A 71 -12.91 -2.00 9.57
C TYR A 71 -14.07 -1.16 9.04
N SER A 72 -15.30 -1.67 9.02
CA SER A 72 -16.46 -0.87 8.60
C SER A 72 -16.69 0.35 9.51
N GLN A 73 -16.38 0.23 10.81
CA GLN A 73 -16.41 1.38 11.72
C GLN A 73 -15.27 2.35 11.48
N LEU A 74 -14.09 1.84 11.09
CA LEU A 74 -12.94 2.64 10.73
C LEU A 74 -13.21 3.45 9.45
N GLU A 75 -13.83 2.85 8.43
CA GLU A 75 -14.28 3.54 7.21
C GLU A 75 -15.20 4.74 7.52
N LYS A 76 -16.08 4.62 8.53
CA LYS A 76 -16.93 5.74 8.95
C LYS A 76 -16.15 6.88 9.60
N LEU A 77 -15.00 6.60 10.22
CA LEU A 77 -14.13 7.63 10.79
C LEU A 77 -13.27 8.34 9.74
N GLU A 78 -13.17 7.81 8.52
CA GLU A 78 -12.35 8.44 7.47
C GLU A 78 -12.82 9.86 7.15
N THR A 79 -14.12 10.10 7.10
CA THR A 79 -14.61 11.46 6.81
C THR A 79 -14.25 12.46 7.90
N GLN A 80 -14.13 12.01 9.16
CA GLN A 80 -13.86 12.86 10.32
C GLN A 80 -12.38 13.01 10.63
N GLU A 81 -11.60 11.96 10.36
CA GLU A 81 -10.18 11.87 10.73
C GLU A 81 -9.28 11.57 9.53
N GLY A 82 -9.71 10.69 8.64
CA GLY A 82 -8.95 10.23 7.47
C GLY A 82 -8.69 11.29 6.43
N PHE A 83 -9.73 11.83 5.83
CA PHE A 83 -9.60 12.84 4.79
C PHE A 83 -8.92 14.11 5.29
N PRO A 84 -9.20 14.64 6.49
CA PRO A 84 -8.42 15.75 7.04
C PRO A 84 -6.93 15.44 7.15
N ALA A 85 -6.57 14.23 7.59
CA ALA A 85 -5.18 13.83 7.71
C ALA A 85 -4.51 13.61 6.33
N MET A 86 -5.22 13.01 5.37
CA MET A 86 -4.76 12.88 3.99
C MET A 86 -4.60 14.24 3.30
N LYS A 87 -5.49 15.20 3.56
CA LYS A 87 -5.37 16.57 3.07
C LYS A 87 -4.09 17.21 3.59
N TYR A 88 -3.87 17.12 4.90
CA TYR A 88 -2.63 17.59 5.53
C TYR A 88 -1.38 16.91 4.95
N LEU A 89 -1.41 15.60 4.73
CA LEU A 89 -0.32 14.88 4.04
C LEU A 89 -0.10 15.40 2.62
N SER A 90 -1.18 15.62 1.87
CA SER A 90 -1.12 16.11 0.50
C SER A 90 -0.47 17.49 0.39
N GLU A 91 -0.58 18.33 1.44
CA GLU A 91 0.11 19.62 1.54
C GLU A 91 1.62 19.45 1.82
N GLN A 92 2.02 18.34 2.44
CA GLN A 92 3.44 18.02 2.67
C GLN A 92 4.13 17.43 1.43
N LEU A 93 3.39 17.06 0.39
CA LEU A 93 3.93 16.55 -0.87
C LEU A 93 4.72 17.61 -1.63
N GLU A 94 4.43 18.90 -1.41
CA GLU A 94 5.17 19.99 -2.04
C GLU A 94 6.67 19.93 -1.70
N LYS A 95 7.01 19.52 -0.47
CA LYS A 95 8.41 19.29 -0.10
C LYS A 95 9.06 18.18 -0.93
N ILE A 96 8.33 17.10 -1.19
CA ILE A 96 8.83 15.99 -2.01
C ILE A 96 9.01 16.48 -3.45
N LYS A 97 8.01 17.18 -3.98
CA LYS A 97 8.02 17.77 -5.32
C LYS A 97 9.21 18.69 -5.53
N LEU A 98 9.46 19.62 -4.61
CA LEU A 98 10.57 20.58 -4.70
C LEU A 98 11.95 19.92 -4.67
N ASN A 99 12.07 18.73 -4.07
CA ASN A 99 13.32 17.97 -4.04
C ASN A 99 13.40 16.93 -5.16
N LEU A 100 12.37 16.74 -5.98
CA LEU A 100 12.40 15.81 -7.11
C LEU A 100 12.84 16.55 -8.37
N PRO A 101 13.80 16.05 -9.16
CA PRO A 101 14.17 16.66 -10.44
C PRO A 101 12.95 16.81 -11.35
N GLU A 102 12.87 17.89 -12.14
CA GLU A 102 11.69 18.17 -12.98
C GLU A 102 11.38 17.02 -13.95
N LYS A 103 12.42 16.43 -14.57
CA LYS A 103 12.26 15.25 -15.43
C LYS A 103 11.58 14.07 -14.73
N CYS A 104 11.75 13.97 -13.40
CA CYS A 104 11.25 12.90 -12.56
C CYS A 104 9.83 13.14 -12.03
N GLN A 105 9.28 14.33 -12.22
CA GLN A 105 7.90 14.65 -11.83
C GLN A 105 6.87 14.26 -12.91
N LYS A 106 7.29 13.71 -14.06
CA LYS A 106 6.38 13.40 -15.17
C LYS A 106 5.53 12.17 -14.90
N LYS A 107 6.18 11.02 -14.69
CA LYS A 107 5.52 9.74 -14.52
C LYS A 107 5.92 9.07 -13.21
N ALA A 108 4.99 8.39 -12.57
CA ALA A 108 5.26 7.57 -11.41
C ALA A 108 4.66 6.18 -11.52
N TYR A 109 5.31 5.23 -10.88
CA TYR A 109 4.80 3.90 -10.62
C TYR A 109 4.81 3.65 -9.12
N TYR A 110 3.65 3.26 -8.59
CA TYR A 110 3.45 3.02 -7.17
C TYR A 110 2.89 1.60 -6.94
N PRO A 111 3.77 0.62 -6.71
CA PRO A 111 3.37 -0.71 -6.26
C PRO A 111 2.80 -0.67 -4.83
N PHE A 112 1.89 -1.60 -4.50
CA PHE A 112 1.25 -1.72 -3.18
C PHE A 112 0.47 -0.47 -2.77
N ALA A 113 -0.14 0.17 -3.76
CA ALA A 113 -0.70 1.52 -3.67
C ALA A 113 -1.81 1.68 -2.63
N GLY A 114 -2.60 0.64 -2.37
CA GLY A 114 -3.81 0.75 -1.56
C GLY A 114 -4.72 1.88 -2.04
N THR A 115 -4.87 2.95 -1.25
CA THR A 115 -5.72 4.12 -1.60
C THR A 115 -4.97 5.45 -1.55
N ASP A 116 -3.65 5.44 -1.73
CA ASP A 116 -2.77 6.61 -1.59
C ASP A 116 -2.81 7.54 -2.82
N PHE A 117 -4.00 7.94 -3.28
CA PHE A 117 -4.15 8.61 -4.57
C PHE A 117 -3.68 10.08 -4.60
N TYR A 118 -3.28 10.64 -3.46
CA TYR A 118 -2.80 12.02 -3.33
C TYR A 118 -1.52 12.32 -4.14
N TRP A 119 -0.79 11.30 -4.61
CA TRP A 119 0.39 11.47 -5.47
C TRP A 119 0.12 12.16 -6.80
N THR A 120 -1.15 12.21 -7.22
CA THR A 120 -1.62 13.02 -8.37
C THR A 120 -1.32 14.51 -8.27
N LYS A 121 -0.94 15.01 -7.07
CA LYS A 121 -0.47 16.39 -6.89
C LYS A 121 0.96 16.63 -7.38
N ILE A 122 1.79 15.59 -7.47
CA ILE A 122 3.18 15.69 -7.95
C ILE A 122 3.26 15.31 -9.42
N PHE A 123 2.68 14.16 -9.79
CA PHE A 123 2.92 13.54 -11.09
C PHE A 123 1.86 13.90 -12.13
N ASP A 124 2.26 13.96 -13.40
CA ASP A 124 1.35 14.14 -14.53
C ASP A 124 0.67 12.83 -14.94
N GLU A 125 1.36 11.71 -14.76
CA GLU A 125 0.83 10.37 -14.92
C GLU A 125 1.30 9.51 -13.75
N ILE A 126 0.41 8.71 -13.16
CA ILE A 126 0.76 7.78 -12.10
C ILE A 126 0.00 6.47 -12.24
N ILE A 127 0.75 5.38 -12.16
CA ILE A 127 0.26 4.02 -12.20
C ILE A 127 0.25 3.47 -10.78
N PHE A 128 -0.93 3.12 -10.30
CA PHE A 128 -1.10 2.44 -9.01
C PHE A 128 -1.35 0.95 -9.29
N GLU A 129 -0.50 0.09 -8.73
CA GLU A 129 -0.68 -1.36 -8.81
C GLU A 129 -0.98 -1.91 -7.42
N ASP A 130 -2.02 -2.73 -7.36
CA ASP A 130 -2.37 -3.50 -6.17
C ASP A 130 -3.04 -4.80 -6.60
N ILE A 131 -2.72 -5.90 -5.92
CA ILE A 131 -3.29 -7.21 -6.20
C ILE A 131 -4.81 -7.22 -5.97
N SER A 132 -5.32 -6.22 -5.25
CA SER A 132 -6.72 -6.14 -4.87
C SER A 132 -7.65 -5.36 -5.77
N TYR A 133 -7.11 -4.52 -6.65
CA TYR A 133 -7.94 -3.72 -7.54
C TYR A 133 -8.79 -4.59 -8.44
N ASN A 134 -10.11 -4.35 -8.45
CA ASN A 134 -11.09 -5.07 -9.26
C ASN A 134 -11.13 -6.58 -9.03
N GLN A 135 -10.72 -7.04 -7.84
CA GLN A 135 -10.88 -8.44 -7.45
C GLN A 135 -12.09 -8.59 -6.53
N ASP A 136 -13.00 -9.50 -6.86
CA ASP A 136 -14.12 -9.86 -6.00
C ASP A 136 -13.62 -10.49 -4.70
N PHE A 137 -12.50 -11.20 -4.79
CA PHE A 137 -11.87 -11.92 -3.71
C PHE A 137 -10.35 -11.82 -3.79
N VAL A 138 -9.70 -11.48 -2.67
CA VAL A 138 -8.24 -11.56 -2.53
C VAL A 138 -7.93 -12.39 -1.30
N LYS A 139 -7.06 -13.38 -1.48
CA LYS A 139 -6.72 -14.40 -0.47
C LYS A 139 -6.03 -13.81 0.76
N ASN A 140 -5.17 -12.81 0.57
CA ASN A 140 -4.25 -12.29 1.60
C ASN A 140 -4.34 -10.77 1.74
N MET A 141 -5.45 -10.24 2.26
CA MET A 141 -5.58 -8.79 2.44
C MET A 141 -6.01 -8.35 3.83
N TRP A 142 -5.46 -7.21 4.23
CA TRP A 142 -5.90 -6.42 5.38
C TRP A 142 -7.22 -5.66 5.13
N TRP A 143 -7.83 -5.82 3.94
CA TRP A 143 -9.07 -5.17 3.51
C TRP A 143 -10.03 -6.19 2.91
N GLY A 144 -11.32 -5.86 2.90
CA GLY A 144 -12.27 -6.54 2.03
C GLY A 144 -11.94 -6.21 0.57
N SER A 145 -11.69 -7.23 -0.25
CA SER A 145 -11.56 -7.14 -1.72
C SER A 145 -12.69 -6.33 -2.37
N CYS A 146 -13.90 -6.42 -1.81
CA CYS A 146 -15.04 -5.63 -2.25
C CYS A 146 -14.87 -4.11 -2.10
N SER A 147 -13.91 -3.61 -1.32
CA SER A 147 -13.63 -2.17 -1.16
C SER A 147 -12.80 -1.60 -2.32
N TYR A 148 -12.19 -2.46 -3.14
CA TYR A 148 -11.34 -2.10 -4.28
C TYR A 148 -12.00 -2.37 -5.64
N GLN A 149 -13.33 -2.43 -5.66
CA GLN A 149 -14.11 -2.54 -6.87
C GLN A 149 -14.16 -1.20 -7.61
N GLU A 150 -14.22 -1.22 -8.94
CA GLU A 150 -14.15 -0.02 -9.79
C GLU A 150 -15.13 1.08 -9.34
N GLU A 151 -16.40 0.72 -9.09
CA GLU A 151 -17.42 1.66 -8.61
C GLU A 151 -17.02 2.32 -7.28
N LYS A 152 -16.48 1.54 -6.33
CA LYS A 152 -16.06 2.03 -5.03
C LYS A 152 -14.77 2.85 -5.11
N ILE A 153 -13.82 2.47 -5.96
CA ILE A 153 -12.63 3.28 -6.25
C ILE A 153 -13.06 4.63 -6.83
N ASN A 154 -13.97 4.63 -7.80
CA ASN A 154 -14.52 5.87 -8.36
C ASN A 154 -15.23 6.73 -7.29
N LYS A 155 -15.93 6.10 -6.33
CA LYS A 155 -16.51 6.80 -5.18
C LYS A 155 -15.44 7.37 -4.25
N ILE A 156 -14.36 6.64 -3.96
CA ILE A 156 -13.21 7.11 -3.19
C ILE A 156 -12.59 8.31 -3.90
N PHE A 157 -12.33 8.22 -5.20
CA PHE A 157 -11.81 9.34 -5.99
C PHE A 157 -12.71 10.58 -5.90
N SER A 158 -14.02 10.42 -6.08
CA SER A 158 -14.96 11.53 -5.95
C SER A 158 -14.90 12.17 -4.57
N THR A 159 -14.82 11.37 -3.52
CA THR A 159 -14.71 11.88 -2.14
C THR A 159 -13.38 12.58 -1.88
N LEU A 160 -12.25 12.00 -2.32
CA LEU A 160 -10.93 12.60 -2.15
C LEU A 160 -10.78 13.90 -2.96
N HIS A 161 -11.36 13.96 -4.17
CA HIS A 161 -11.41 15.19 -4.98
C HIS A 161 -12.26 16.27 -4.30
N LYS A 162 -13.46 15.95 -3.82
CA LYS A 162 -14.30 16.89 -3.05
C LYS A 162 -13.61 17.41 -1.78
N ALA A 163 -12.71 16.62 -1.21
CA ALA A 163 -11.90 17.00 -0.05
C ALA A 163 -10.61 17.76 -0.43
N GLU A 164 -10.38 18.07 -1.71
CA GLU A 164 -9.20 18.76 -2.25
C GLU A 164 -7.88 17.98 -2.03
N ILE A 165 -7.97 16.66 -1.91
CA ILE A 165 -6.83 15.74 -1.75
C ILE A 165 -6.27 15.32 -3.11
N LEU A 166 -7.13 15.22 -4.12
CA LEU A 166 -6.73 14.98 -5.52
C LEU A 166 -6.73 16.29 -6.30
N SER A 167 -5.91 16.36 -7.36
CA SER A 167 -5.93 17.46 -8.33
C SER A 167 -7.20 17.43 -9.19
N ASP A 168 -7.58 18.56 -9.80
CA ASP A 168 -8.83 18.65 -10.60
C ASP A 168 -8.85 17.71 -11.81
N ASN A 169 -7.67 17.43 -12.38
CA ASN A 169 -7.49 16.53 -13.51
C ASN A 169 -7.05 15.11 -13.09
N TYR A 170 -7.31 14.68 -11.84
CA TYR A 170 -6.85 13.38 -11.35
C TYR A 170 -7.26 12.22 -12.26
N LYS A 171 -8.42 12.27 -12.90
CA LYS A 171 -8.91 11.20 -13.78
C LYS A 171 -8.02 10.97 -14.99
N GLN A 172 -7.40 12.02 -15.53
CA GLN A 172 -6.45 11.90 -16.64
C GLN A 172 -5.05 11.46 -16.17
N LYS A 173 -4.77 11.60 -14.87
CA LYS A 173 -3.46 11.29 -14.28
C LYS A 173 -3.36 9.87 -13.74
N ILE A 174 -4.46 9.28 -13.31
CA ILE A 174 -4.47 7.98 -12.61
C ILE A 174 -4.71 6.84 -13.58
N GLN A 175 -3.81 5.85 -13.55
CA GLN A 175 -4.05 4.51 -14.07
C GLN A 175 -4.04 3.49 -12.93
N ILE A 176 -5.02 2.60 -12.90
CA ILE A 176 -5.14 1.51 -11.93
C ILE A 176 -4.86 0.19 -12.63
N ILE A 177 -3.94 -0.61 -12.08
CA ILE A 177 -3.59 -1.94 -12.60
C ILE A 177 -3.76 -2.99 -11.51
N ASN A 178 -4.43 -4.10 -11.83
CA ASN A 178 -4.47 -5.25 -10.94
C ASN A 178 -3.19 -6.09 -11.10
N GLY A 179 -2.50 -6.35 -10.00
CA GLY A 179 -1.26 -7.11 -10.07
C GLY A 179 -0.57 -7.39 -8.75
N ASP A 180 0.10 -8.54 -8.69
CA ASP A 180 1.11 -8.78 -7.68
C ASP A 180 2.40 -8.05 -8.08
N ALA A 181 2.68 -6.95 -7.38
CA ALA A 181 3.86 -6.14 -7.66
C ALA A 181 5.18 -6.91 -7.44
N ASN A 182 5.19 -8.03 -6.70
CA ASN A 182 6.38 -8.86 -6.56
C ASN A 182 6.72 -9.68 -7.81
N ILE A 183 5.78 -9.84 -8.76
CA ILE A 183 5.93 -10.74 -9.92
C ILE A 183 6.12 -9.96 -11.21
N THR A 184 7.32 -10.04 -11.81
CA THR A 184 7.63 -9.39 -13.09
C THR A 184 6.79 -9.95 -14.23
N ARG A 185 6.09 -9.06 -14.94
CA ARG A 185 5.29 -9.37 -16.14
C ARG A 185 5.61 -8.35 -17.22
N GLN A 186 5.50 -8.75 -18.49
CA GLN A 186 5.81 -7.87 -19.61
C GLN A 186 4.87 -6.66 -19.71
N ASP A 187 3.64 -6.79 -19.19
CA ASP A 187 2.60 -5.76 -19.21
C ASP A 187 2.64 -4.81 -18.00
N ASN A 188 3.54 -5.04 -17.03
CA ASN A 188 3.75 -4.17 -15.86
C ASN A 188 5.23 -3.79 -15.64
N ASP A 189 6.01 -3.71 -16.72
CA ASP A 189 7.39 -3.21 -16.66
C ASP A 189 7.44 -1.68 -16.80
N PHE A 190 7.55 -1.02 -15.65
CA PHE A 190 7.70 0.42 -15.52
C PHE A 190 9.14 0.84 -15.19
N ASN A 191 10.10 -0.08 -15.26
CA ASN A 191 11.52 0.17 -14.97
C ASN A 191 12.18 1.00 -16.09
N LYS A 192 11.87 2.29 -16.14
CA LYS A 192 12.27 3.23 -17.20
C LYS A 192 12.77 4.55 -16.63
N ASP A 193 13.62 5.23 -17.39
CA ASP A 193 14.31 6.47 -17.01
C ASP A 193 13.43 7.73 -17.00
N ASP A 194 12.17 7.61 -17.43
CA ASP A 194 11.15 8.65 -17.32
C ASP A 194 10.15 8.40 -16.17
N TYR A 195 10.25 7.26 -15.47
CA TYR A 195 9.42 6.93 -14.30
C TYR A 195 10.15 7.19 -12.97
N THR A 196 9.39 7.69 -12.00
CA THR A 196 9.73 7.67 -10.58
C THR A 196 9.05 6.47 -9.90
N LEU A 197 9.81 5.63 -9.21
CA LEU A 197 9.27 4.55 -8.38
C LEU A 197 8.91 5.10 -7.00
N ILE A 198 7.73 4.76 -6.49
CA ILE A 198 7.30 5.09 -5.13
C ILE A 198 7.17 3.79 -4.35
N ILE A 199 7.98 3.62 -3.30
CA ILE A 199 7.94 2.45 -2.44
C ILE A 199 7.51 2.89 -1.05
N LYS A 200 6.43 2.32 -0.56
CA LYS A 200 5.95 2.54 0.80
C LYS A 200 6.20 1.33 1.66
N GLY A 201 6.78 1.57 2.82
CA GLY A 201 7.12 0.56 3.81
C GLY A 201 5.90 -0.04 4.48
N GLY A 202 6.15 -1.08 5.29
CA GLY A 202 5.22 -2.18 5.51
C GLY A 202 5.71 -3.48 4.85
N HIS A 203 6.66 -3.34 3.92
CA HIS A 203 7.46 -4.38 3.29
C HIS A 203 8.94 -3.98 3.31
N SER A 204 9.84 -4.97 3.24
CA SER A 204 11.26 -4.76 2.98
C SER A 204 11.42 -4.21 1.56
N VAL A 205 11.93 -2.99 1.45
CA VAL A 205 12.30 -2.34 0.19
C VAL A 205 13.38 -3.14 -0.53
N THR A 206 14.39 -3.61 0.20
CA THR A 206 15.48 -4.43 -0.35
C THR A 206 14.92 -5.72 -0.92
N ASP A 207 14.12 -6.47 -0.15
CA ASP A 207 13.53 -7.74 -0.60
C ASP A 207 12.64 -7.53 -1.83
N PHE A 208 11.85 -6.44 -1.84
CA PHE A 208 11.02 -6.09 -3.00
C PHE A 208 11.88 -5.86 -4.24
N LEU A 209 12.93 -5.02 -4.15
CA LEU A 209 13.79 -4.72 -5.29
C LEU A 209 14.57 -5.93 -5.77
N GLU A 210 15.02 -6.79 -4.86
CA GLU A 210 15.71 -8.04 -5.19
C GLU A 210 14.78 -9.07 -5.81
N THR A 211 13.53 -9.17 -5.35
CA THR A 211 12.55 -10.12 -5.90
C THR A 211 12.06 -9.65 -7.26
N ARG A 212 11.68 -8.37 -7.36
CA ARG A 212 11.04 -7.80 -8.55
C ARG A 212 12.02 -7.53 -9.68
N TYR A 213 13.20 -7.02 -9.36
CA TYR A 213 14.21 -6.61 -10.35
C TYR A 213 15.47 -7.45 -10.21
N PHE A 214 15.30 -8.75 -9.92
CA PHE A 214 16.41 -9.69 -9.75
C PHE A 214 17.29 -9.71 -11.01
N ASN A 215 18.59 -9.43 -10.86
CA ASN A 215 19.55 -9.32 -11.97
C ASN A 215 19.21 -8.28 -13.06
N GLU A 216 18.25 -7.39 -12.83
CA GLU A 216 17.90 -6.30 -13.75
C GLU A 216 18.49 -4.98 -13.25
N GLU A 217 18.99 -4.16 -14.18
CA GLU A 217 19.40 -2.80 -13.85
C GLU A 217 18.17 -1.95 -13.51
N LEU A 218 18.18 -1.26 -12.37
CA LEU A 218 17.15 -0.27 -12.05
C LEU A 218 17.36 1.00 -12.88
N ASN A 219 16.33 1.36 -13.64
CA ASN A 219 16.32 2.45 -14.60
C ASN A 219 15.46 3.63 -14.20
N PHE A 220 14.67 3.54 -13.14
CA PHE A 220 13.88 4.67 -12.62
C PHE A 220 14.73 5.93 -12.48
N CYS A 221 14.21 7.07 -12.89
CA CYS A 221 14.96 8.33 -12.76
C CYS A 221 15.12 8.71 -11.27
N SER A 222 14.14 8.34 -10.45
CA SER A 222 14.12 8.56 -9.00
C SER A 222 13.35 7.45 -8.30
N ILE A 223 13.70 7.22 -7.03
CA ILE A 223 12.99 6.31 -6.14
C ILE A 223 12.63 7.10 -4.88
N ILE A 224 11.34 7.17 -4.57
CA ILE A 224 10.80 7.76 -3.35
C ILE A 224 10.49 6.62 -2.39
N ILE A 225 11.14 6.61 -1.23
CA ILE A 225 10.95 5.58 -0.21
C ILE A 225 10.29 6.21 1.02
N ILE A 226 9.23 5.58 1.52
CA ILE A 226 8.39 6.12 2.59
C ILE A 226 8.26 5.09 3.71
N ASN A 227 8.58 5.46 4.95
CA ASN A 227 8.54 4.58 6.13
C ASN A 227 9.16 3.18 5.94
N PRO A 228 10.35 3.05 5.33
CA PRO A 228 10.95 1.74 5.09
C PRO A 228 11.14 0.96 6.40
N SER A 229 11.02 -0.37 6.38
CA SER A 229 11.33 -1.19 7.56
C SER A 229 12.80 -1.10 7.95
N GLU A 230 13.65 -0.99 6.94
CA GLU A 230 15.09 -0.93 7.00
C GLU A 230 15.58 0.38 7.60
N ASP A 231 16.81 0.33 8.11
CA ASP A 231 17.49 1.52 8.57
C ASP A 231 18.02 2.37 7.40
N ASN A 232 18.34 3.62 7.68
CA ASN A 232 18.79 4.55 6.64
C ASN A 232 20.17 4.17 6.05
N ASN A 233 21.05 3.53 6.82
CA ASN A 233 22.39 3.20 6.34
C ASN A 233 22.32 2.05 5.34
N GLU A 234 21.56 1.00 5.68
CA GLU A 234 21.29 -0.14 4.81
C GLU A 234 20.67 0.30 3.48
N LEU A 235 19.64 1.16 3.53
CA LEU A 235 19.01 1.71 2.33
C LEU A 235 19.97 2.51 1.47
N ASN A 236 20.81 3.37 2.08
CA ASN A 236 21.78 4.16 1.33
C ASN A 236 22.83 3.28 0.64
N GLU A 237 23.32 2.24 1.33
CA GLU A 237 24.25 1.28 0.75
C GLU A 237 23.62 0.54 -0.43
N GLU A 238 22.39 0.05 -0.27
CA GLU A 238 21.69 -0.69 -1.32
C GLU A 238 21.39 0.18 -2.55
N MET A 239 20.89 1.40 -2.33
CA MET A 239 20.65 2.35 -3.42
C MET A 239 21.95 2.75 -4.13
N LYS A 240 23.05 2.90 -3.38
CA LYS A 240 24.37 3.23 -3.97
C LYS A 240 24.90 2.10 -4.85
N LYS A 241 24.73 0.83 -4.47
CA LYS A 241 25.09 -0.32 -5.33
C LYS A 241 24.34 -0.29 -6.66
N ARG A 242 23.12 0.25 -6.66
CA ARG A 242 22.24 0.37 -7.84
C ARG A 242 22.40 1.70 -8.60
N ASN A 243 23.48 2.45 -8.32
CA ASN A 243 23.79 3.74 -8.95
C ASN A 243 22.80 4.87 -8.63
N TYR A 244 22.19 4.86 -7.44
CA TYR A 244 21.38 5.96 -6.92
C TYR A 244 22.09 6.73 -5.81
N THR A 245 21.74 8.01 -5.65
CA THR A 245 22.22 8.87 -4.56
C THR A 245 21.03 9.47 -3.83
N CYS A 246 21.05 9.45 -2.51
CA CYS A 246 20.06 10.15 -1.70
C CYS A 246 20.26 11.67 -1.83
N ILE A 247 19.24 12.37 -2.30
CA ILE A 247 19.25 13.84 -2.43
C ILE A 247 18.36 14.53 -1.39
N PHE A 248 17.46 13.78 -0.77
CA PHE A 248 16.58 14.26 0.28
C PHE A 248 16.29 13.15 1.26
N SER A 249 16.41 13.47 2.55
CA SER A 249 15.98 12.61 3.64
C SER A 249 15.28 13.44 4.70
N GLU A 250 14.09 13.03 5.10
CA GLU A 250 13.40 13.60 6.26
C GLU A 250 13.05 12.47 7.21
N GLN A 251 13.55 12.60 8.44
CA GLN A 251 13.20 11.79 9.59
C GLN A 251 12.57 12.77 10.59
N ASP A 252 11.44 12.38 11.17
CA ASP A 252 10.67 13.15 12.16
C ASP A 252 9.67 14.20 11.64
N LYS A 253 8.43 13.71 11.50
CA LYS A 253 7.23 14.19 12.19
C LYS A 253 6.21 13.05 12.05
N LEU A 254 5.54 12.65 13.13
CA LEU A 254 4.48 11.65 13.06
C LEU A 254 3.30 12.23 12.26
N PHE A 255 3.34 12.02 10.94
CA PHE A 255 2.23 12.29 10.05
C PHE A 255 1.42 11.02 9.94
N TYR A 256 0.40 10.91 10.79
CA TYR A 256 -0.59 9.87 10.64
C TYR A 256 -1.63 10.35 9.64
N ALA A 257 -1.88 9.53 8.62
CA ALA A 257 -3.17 9.51 7.98
C ALA A 257 -3.73 8.09 8.06
N PRO A 258 -4.99 7.95 8.44
CA PRO A 258 -5.78 6.77 8.19
C PRO A 258 -5.61 6.19 6.77
N PHE A 259 -5.51 4.87 6.67
CA PHE A 259 -5.48 4.08 5.42
C PHE A 259 -4.23 4.28 4.55
N SER A 260 -3.73 5.50 4.44
CA SER A 260 -2.37 5.74 3.99
C SER A 260 -1.43 5.61 5.19
N MET A 261 -0.83 4.43 5.43
CA MET A 261 0.30 4.30 6.40
C MET A 261 1.19 5.55 6.28
N GLY A 262 1.58 6.14 7.42
CA GLY A 262 1.98 7.55 7.50
C GLY A 262 3.11 8.00 6.55
N MET A 263 3.51 9.26 6.62
CA MET A 263 4.70 9.76 5.91
C MET A 263 5.75 10.25 6.91
N THR A 264 6.17 9.36 7.80
CA THR A 264 7.02 9.72 8.95
C THR A 264 8.50 9.75 8.61
N ARG A 265 8.93 8.88 7.70
CA ARG A 265 10.29 8.84 7.15
C ARG A 265 10.21 8.86 5.64
N ARG A 266 11.01 9.71 5.00
CA ARG A 266 10.97 9.93 3.56
C ARG A 266 12.38 10.04 3.01
N TYR A 267 12.63 9.36 1.92
CA TYR A 267 13.91 9.41 1.22
C TYR A 267 13.65 9.55 -0.28
N ILE A 268 14.43 10.40 -0.95
CA ILE A 268 14.43 10.53 -2.40
C ILE A 268 15.82 10.19 -2.89
N PHE A 269 15.88 9.17 -3.72
CA PHE A 269 17.09 8.70 -4.37
C PHE A 269 17.00 8.99 -5.86
N THR A 270 18.04 9.56 -6.47
CA THR A 270 18.10 9.84 -7.91
C THR A 270 19.20 9.03 -8.57
N LYS A 271 18.96 8.52 -9.79
CA LYS A 271 19.98 7.85 -10.59
C LYS A 271 21.11 8.84 -10.93
N LYS A 272 22.37 8.43 -10.77
CA LYS A 272 23.55 9.26 -11.07
C LYS A 272 23.74 9.45 -12.58
#